data_AF-A0AAJ5MFZ1-F1
#
_entry.id   AF-A0AAJ5MFZ1-F1
#
_cell.length_a   1.000
_cell.length_b   1.000
_cell.length_c   1.000
_cell.angle_alpha   90.00
_cell.angle_beta   90.00
_cell.angle_gamma   90.00
#
_symmetry.space_group_name_H-M   'P 1'
#
loop_
_entity.id
_entity.type
_entity.pdbx_description
1 polymer ?
#
loop_
_entity_poly.entity_id
_entity_poly.type
_entity_poly.pdbx_seq_one_letter_code
_entity_poly.pdbx_strand_id
1 'polypeptide(L)'
;MDIEEIAEYFFRYASAQGKSYSKFPLGTKVEEFGAPYIEIHESGKMAVVARDRGVECLRKETTSPEVLAKWVYELFNRKKPESS
;
A
#
# COMPACT_ATOMS: atom_id res chain seq x y z
N MET A 1 -7.96 -3.01 13.62
CA MET A 1 -7.63 -2.70 12.22
C MET A 1 -6.62 -3.71 11.76
N ASP A 2 -6.93 -4.41 10.70
CA ASP A 2 -6.12 -5.49 10.15
C ASP A 2 -5.89 -5.25 8.65
N ILE A 3 -5.10 -6.13 8.05
CA ILE A 3 -4.81 -6.06 6.61
C ILE A 3 -6.03 -6.44 5.75
N GLU A 4 -6.99 -7.17 6.30
CA GLU A 4 -8.19 -7.64 5.59
C GLU A 4 -9.15 -6.46 5.33
N GLU A 5 -9.35 -5.61 6.34
CA GLU A 5 -10.10 -4.36 6.25
C GLU A 5 -9.50 -3.42 5.19
N ILE A 6 -8.18 -3.23 5.21
CA ILE A 6 -7.46 -2.43 4.20
C ILE A 6 -7.65 -3.03 2.80
N ALA A 7 -7.56 -4.36 2.67
CA ALA A 7 -7.73 -5.05 1.41
C ALA A 7 -9.15 -4.87 0.85
N GLU A 8 -10.18 -4.89 1.69
CA GLU A 8 -11.56 -4.66 1.26
C GLU A 8 -11.72 -3.27 0.63
N TYR A 9 -11.23 -2.21 1.30
CA TYR A 9 -11.24 -0.86 0.74
C TYR A 9 -10.48 -0.79 -0.58
N PHE A 10 -9.35 -1.49 -0.69
CA PHE A 10 -8.57 -1.54 -1.92
C PHE A 10 -9.34 -2.18 -3.07
N PHE A 11 -9.98 -3.33 -2.85
CA PHE A 11 -10.74 -4.00 -3.92
C PHE A 11 -11.95 -3.19 -4.35
N ARG A 12 -12.67 -2.57 -3.40
CA ARG A 12 -13.77 -1.65 -3.70
C ARG A 12 -13.28 -0.47 -4.55
N TYR A 13 -12.18 0.16 -4.15
CA TYR A 13 -11.59 1.28 -4.89
C TYR A 13 -11.11 0.86 -6.29
N ALA A 14 -10.38 -0.25 -6.40
CA ALA A 14 -9.89 -0.76 -7.67
C ALA A 14 -11.04 -1.09 -8.64
N SER A 15 -12.09 -1.76 -8.13
CA SER A 15 -13.29 -2.08 -8.91
C SER A 15 -14.00 -0.83 -9.42
N ALA A 16 -14.10 0.22 -8.59
CA ALA A 16 -14.67 1.50 -9.00
C ALA A 16 -13.85 2.19 -10.10
N GLN A 17 -12.55 1.91 -10.18
CA GLN A 17 -11.65 2.38 -11.25
C GLN A 17 -11.60 1.42 -12.46
N GLY A 18 -12.45 0.39 -12.50
CA GLY A 18 -12.48 -0.59 -13.58
C GLY A 18 -11.31 -1.59 -13.58
N LYS A 19 -10.61 -1.75 -12.45
CA LYS A 19 -9.52 -2.72 -12.29
C LYS A 19 -9.92 -3.86 -11.36
N SER A 20 -9.64 -5.08 -11.80
CA SER A 20 -9.79 -6.28 -10.97
C SER A 20 -8.43 -6.76 -10.48
N TYR A 21 -8.38 -7.14 -9.21
CA TYR A 21 -7.22 -7.74 -8.58
C TYR A 21 -7.63 -9.07 -7.96
N SER A 22 -6.84 -10.12 -8.18
CA SER A 22 -7.08 -11.43 -7.56
C SER A 22 -6.58 -11.52 -6.12
N LYS A 23 -5.66 -10.63 -5.74
CA LYS A 23 -5.10 -10.54 -4.39
C LYS A 23 -4.67 -9.10 -4.07
N PHE A 24 -4.61 -8.80 -2.78
CA PHE A 24 -4.06 -7.55 -2.30
C PHE A 24 -2.54 -7.53 -2.54
N PRO A 25 -1.96 -6.46 -3.09
CA PRO A 25 -0.60 -6.49 -3.61
C PRO A 25 0.49 -6.28 -2.55
N LEU A 26 0.14 -5.85 -1.33
CA LEU A 26 1.09 -5.62 -0.24
C LEU A 26 0.88 -6.58 0.91
N GLY A 27 1.98 -6.95 1.57
CA GLY A 27 1.97 -7.62 2.87
C GLY A 27 2.43 -6.71 3.99
N THR A 28 2.52 -7.26 5.19
CA THR A 28 3.10 -6.59 6.38
C THR A 28 4.57 -6.95 6.62
N LYS A 29 5.13 -7.85 5.81
CA LYS A 29 6.53 -8.29 5.94
C LYS A 29 7.46 -7.37 5.16
N VAL A 30 8.62 -7.09 5.75
CA VAL A 30 9.70 -6.38 5.07
C VAL A 30 10.35 -7.34 4.07
N GLU A 31 10.35 -6.98 2.80
CA GLU A 31 11.01 -7.73 1.73
C GLU A 31 12.47 -7.26 1.58
N GLU A 32 13.42 -8.19 1.39
CA GLU A 32 14.85 -7.88 1.26
C GLU A 32 15.18 -6.95 0.08
N PHE A 33 14.37 -7.00 -0.98
CA PHE A 33 14.59 -6.23 -2.21
C PHE A 33 13.93 -4.85 -2.21
N GLY A 34 13.43 -4.39 -1.06
CA GLY A 34 12.92 -3.02 -0.93
C GLY A 34 11.52 -2.79 -1.48
N ALA A 35 10.74 -3.86 -1.64
CA ALA A 35 9.33 -3.71 -1.99
C ALA A 35 8.59 -2.95 -0.88
N PRO A 36 7.61 -2.10 -1.21
CA PRO A 36 6.77 -1.48 -0.21
C PRO A 36 6.03 -2.52 0.64
N TYR A 37 5.74 -2.19 1.89
CA TYR A 37 4.98 -3.01 2.82
C TYR A 37 4.11 -2.13 3.72
N ILE A 38 3.18 -2.75 4.45
CA ILE A 38 2.27 -2.06 5.37
C ILE A 38 2.73 -2.28 6.81
N GLU A 39 2.84 -1.19 7.57
CA GLU A 39 2.95 -1.22 9.03
C GLU A 39 1.58 -0.91 9.63
N ILE A 40 1.12 -1.73 10.59
CA ILE A 40 -0.12 -1.52 11.34
C ILE A 40 0.26 -1.45 12.82
N HIS A 41 -0.04 -0.33 13.47
CA HIS A 41 0.18 -0.15 14.89
C HIS A 41 -1.10 -0.38 15.69
N GLU A 42 -0.94 -0.87 16.92
CA GLU A 42 -2.06 -1.10 17.86
C GLU A 42 -2.85 0.17 18.18
N SER A 43 -2.24 1.35 18.03
CA SER A 43 -2.89 2.65 18.18
C SER A 43 -3.89 3.00 17.08
N GLY A 44 -4.03 2.14 16.05
CA GLY A 44 -4.85 2.41 14.87
C GLY A 44 -4.14 3.24 13.80
N LYS A 45 -2.87 3.58 13.99
CA LYS A 45 -2.03 4.16 12.94
C LYS A 45 -1.57 3.08 11.97
N MET A 46 -1.51 3.43 10.70
CA MET A 46 -0.99 2.56 9.65
C MET A 46 -0.08 3.36 8.72
N ALA A 47 0.89 2.68 8.11
CA ALA A 47 1.76 3.31 7.13
C ALA A 47 2.03 2.41 5.94
N VAL A 48 2.19 3.01 4.77
CA VAL A 48 2.91 2.38 3.67
C VAL A 48 4.36 2.79 3.78
N VAL A 49 5.24 1.81 3.84
CA VAL A 49 6.68 2.01 4.01
C VAL A 49 7.42 1.33 2.87
N ALA A 50 8.45 1.98 2.33
CA ALA A 50 9.40 1.36 1.41
C ALA A 50 10.82 1.60 1.92
N ARG A 51 11.68 0.59 1.72
CA ARG A 51 13.09 0.64 2.10
C ARG A 51 13.93 0.39 0.86
N ASP A 52 15.07 1.05 0.75
CA ASP A 52 16.11 0.73 -0.24
C ASP A 52 17.38 0.35 0.52
N ARG A 53 17.90 -0.86 0.29
CA ARG A 53 19.08 -1.40 0.98
C ARG A 53 19.03 -1.24 2.51
N GLY A 54 17.85 -1.45 3.11
CA GLY A 54 17.61 -1.34 4.55
C GLY A 54 17.36 0.08 5.06
N VAL A 55 17.49 1.10 4.23
CA VAL A 55 17.19 2.50 4.58
C VAL A 55 15.77 2.85 4.17
N GLU A 56 14.96 3.35 5.10
CA GLU A 56 13.62 3.84 4.79
C GLU A 56 13.69 5.03 3.83
N CYS A 57 13.08 4.88 2.65
CA CYS A 57 13.07 5.90 1.60
C CYS A 57 11.68 6.49 1.37
N LEU A 58 10.63 5.84 1.87
CA LEU A 58 9.26 6.33 1.83
C LEU A 58 8.49 5.87 3.06
N ARG A 59 7.80 6.80 3.71
CA ARG A 59 6.77 6.54 4.72
C ARG A 59 5.59 7.47 4.49
N LYS A 60 4.39 6.90 4.40
CA LYS A 60 3.12 7.64 4.41
C LYS A 60 2.21 7.03 5.47
N GLU A 61 1.97 7.77 6.54
CA GLU A 61 1.14 7.35 7.68
C GLU A 61 -0.28 7.92 7.56
N THR A 62 -1.27 7.14 8.00
CA THR A 62 -2.67 7.55 8.14
C THR A 62 -3.35 6.70 9.23
N THR A 63 -4.45 7.20 9.76
CA THR A 63 -5.37 6.43 10.61
C THR A 63 -6.61 5.94 9.84
N SER A 64 -6.72 6.29 8.56
CA SER A 64 -7.84 5.89 7.70
C SER A 64 -7.44 4.72 6.78
N PRO A 65 -8.12 3.56 6.88
CA PRO A 65 -7.83 2.40 6.02
C PRO A 65 -8.14 2.69 4.55
N GLU A 66 -9.19 3.49 4.28
CA GLU A 66 -9.56 3.93 2.93
C GLU A 66 -8.45 4.77 2.28
N VAL A 67 -7.88 5.74 3.02
CA VAL A 67 -6.78 6.56 2.52
C VAL A 67 -5.56 5.69 2.21
N LEU A 68 -5.25 4.74 3.08
CA LEU A 68 -4.13 3.83 2.87
C LEU A 68 -4.35 2.95 1.63
N ALA A 69 -5.54 2.35 1.49
CA ALA A 69 -5.91 1.54 0.34
C ALA A 69 -5.79 2.30 -0.98
N LYS A 70 -6.21 3.57 -1.00
CA LYS A 70 -6.05 4.44 -2.18
C LYS A 70 -4.57 4.67 -2.53
N TRP A 71 -3.71 4.92 -1.55
CA TRP A 71 -2.27 5.05 -1.80
C TRP A 71 -1.66 3.76 -2.35
N VAL A 72 -2.07 2.61 -1.83
CA VAL A 72 -1.66 1.32 -2.38
C VAL A 72 -2.08 1.21 -3.84
N TYR A 73 -3.35 1.50 -4.17
CA TYR A 73 -3.78 1.51 -5.57
C TYR A 73 -2.93 2.45 -6.43
N GLU A 74 -2.71 3.68 -5.99
CA GLU A 74 -1.91 4.66 -6.73
C GLU A 74 -0.47 4.17 -6.96
N LEU A 75 0.17 3.55 -5.96
CA LEU A 75 1.54 3.01 -6.09
C LEU A 75 1.65 1.96 -7.20
N PHE A 76 0.68 1.05 -7.31
CA PHE A 76 0.68 -0.02 -8.31
C PHE A 76 0.13 0.41 -9.67
N ASN A 77 -0.50 1.57 -9.76
CA ASN A 77 -1.13 2.07 -10.99
C ASN A 77 -0.55 3.37 -11.50
N ARG A 78 0.43 3.96 -10.81
CA ARG A 78 1.17 5.11 -11.30
C ARG A 78 1.89 4.72 -12.59
N LYS A 79 1.56 5.38 -13.70
CA LYS A 79 2.35 5.28 -14.94
C LYS A 79 3.79 5.63 -14.57
N LYS A 80 4.75 4.75 -14.88
CA LYS A 80 6.16 5.12 -14.85
C LYS A 80 6.29 6.42 -15.65
N PRO A 81 7.04 7.43 -15.17
CA PRO A 81 7.39 8.54 -16.05
C PRO A 81 8.07 7.90 -17.28
N GLU A 82 7.51 8.15 -18.46
CA GLU A 82 8.20 7.87 -19.70
C GLU A 82 9.56 8.58 -19.59
N SER A 83 10.63 7.80 -19.58
CA SER A 83 11.97 8.35 -19.66
C SER A 83 12.11 8.94 -21.06
N SER A 84 11.82 10.24 -21.18
CA SER A 84 12.16 11.08 -22.33
C SER A 84 13.59 11.58 -22.21
#